data_AF-A0A2D4EYB3-F1
#
_entry.id   AF-A0A2D4EYB3-F1
#
_cell.length_a   1.000
_cell.length_b   1.000
_cell.length_c   1.000
_cell.angle_alpha   90.00
_cell.angle_beta   90.00
_cell.angle_gamma   90.00
#
_symmetry.space_group_name_H-M   'P 1'
#
loop_
_entity.id
_entity.type
_entity.pdbx_description
1 polymer ?
#
loop_
_entity_poly.entity_id
_entity_poly.type
_entity_poly.pdbx_seq_one_letter_code
_entity_poly.pdbx_strand_id
1 'polypeptide(L)'
;MVLRELAISVPTFFFQQVQPFFDNIFVAVWDPKQAIREGAVSALRACLILTTQRESKEMQKPQWYRQTYEEAEKGFDESVAKEKGVNRDDRIHGALLILNELVRISSMEGERLR
;
A
#
# COMPACT_ATOMS: atom_id res chain seq x y z
N MET A 1 14.96 5.60 0.91
CA MET A 1 13.80 4.74 1.23
C MET A 1 14.26 3.52 2.02
N VAL A 2 14.32 3.58 3.35
CA VAL A 2 14.86 2.47 4.16
C VAL A 2 13.89 1.28 4.20
N LEU A 3 12.59 1.52 4.37
CA LEU A 3 11.57 0.46 4.49
C LEU A 3 11.45 -0.41 3.23
N ARG A 4 11.53 0.21 2.03
CA ARG A 4 11.55 -0.51 0.75
C ARG A 4 12.75 -1.47 0.68
N GLU A 5 13.94 -0.97 0.98
CA GLU A 5 15.16 -1.78 0.91
C GLU A 5 15.16 -2.90 1.97
N LEU A 6 14.59 -2.65 3.16
CA LEU A 6 14.44 -3.66 4.20
C LEU A 6 13.46 -4.77 3.79
N ALA A 7 12.33 -4.43 3.17
CA ALA A 7 11.38 -5.41 2.66
C ALA A 7 12.04 -6.34 1.63
N ILE A 8 12.88 -5.80 0.75
CA ILE A 8 13.57 -6.57 -0.29
C ILE A 8 14.73 -7.39 0.29
N SER A 9 15.56 -6.77 1.13
CA SER A 9 16.82 -7.36 1.59
C SER A 9 16.67 -8.29 2.79
N VAL A 10 15.64 -8.07 3.61
CA VAL A 10 15.45 -8.79 4.88
C VAL A 10 13.98 -9.22 5.09
N PRO A 11 13.40 -10.00 4.16
CA PRO A 11 11.96 -10.22 4.06
C PRO A 11 11.33 -10.97 5.25
N THR A 12 12.11 -11.73 6.03
CA THR A 12 11.59 -12.45 7.21
C THR A 12 11.42 -11.55 8.41
N PHE A 13 12.42 -10.75 8.75
CA PHE A 13 12.34 -9.80 9.86
C PHE A 13 11.36 -8.66 9.56
N PHE A 14 11.30 -8.20 8.31
CA PHE A 14 10.33 -7.20 7.89
C PHE A 14 8.87 -7.69 8.07
N PHE A 15 8.58 -8.95 7.68
CA PHE A 15 7.21 -9.48 7.77
C PHE A 15 6.72 -9.61 9.22
N GLN A 16 7.61 -9.74 10.21
CA GLN A 16 7.22 -9.67 11.63
C GLN A 16 6.66 -8.31 12.03
N GLN A 17 6.98 -7.25 11.27
CA GLN A 17 6.54 -5.87 11.48
C GLN A 17 5.49 -5.42 10.45
N VAL A 18 4.86 -6.36 9.75
CA VAL A 18 3.89 -6.06 8.68
C VAL A 18 2.67 -5.29 9.20
N GLN A 19 2.19 -5.60 10.41
CA GLN A 19 1.04 -4.92 11.00
C GLN A 19 1.34 -3.44 11.29
N PRO A 20 2.39 -3.08 12.07
CA PRO A 20 2.80 -1.68 12.24
C PRO A 20 3.08 -0.96 10.93
N PHE A 21 3.59 -1.65 9.91
CA PHE A 21 3.81 -1.06 8.59
C PHE A 21 2.48 -0.58 7.98
N PHE A 22 1.46 -1.44 7.90
CA PHE A 22 0.14 -1.06 7.35
C PHE A 22 -0.59 -0.03 8.21
N ASP A 23 -0.38 -0.02 9.53
CA ASP A 23 -0.98 0.99 10.41
C ASP A 23 -0.43 2.42 10.14
N ASN A 24 0.79 2.54 9.62
CA ASN A 24 1.48 3.83 9.48
C ASN A 24 1.73 4.29 8.03
N ILE A 25 1.86 3.36 7.07
CA ILE A 25 2.28 3.71 5.71
C ILE A 25 1.32 4.69 5.01
N PHE A 26 0.02 4.57 5.27
CA PHE A 26 -0.99 5.43 4.65
C PHE A 26 -0.84 6.90 5.05
N VAL A 27 -0.32 7.18 6.25
CA VAL A 27 0.00 8.57 6.66
C VAL A 27 0.97 9.21 5.67
N ALA A 28 1.98 8.48 5.21
CA ALA A 28 2.95 8.97 4.25
C ALA A 28 2.40 9.02 2.81
N VAL A 29 1.44 8.16 2.45
CA VAL A 29 0.79 8.21 1.12
C VAL A 29 -0.04 9.49 0.96
N TRP A 30 -0.57 10.03 2.06
CA TRP A 30 -1.37 11.26 2.06
C TRP A 30 -0.55 12.54 2.28
N ASP A 31 0.79 12.45 2.23
CA ASP A 31 1.67 13.62 2.37
C ASP A 31 1.52 14.58 1.18
N PRO A 32 1.53 15.92 1.38
CA PRO A 32 1.44 16.89 0.27
C PRO A 32 2.65 16.85 -0.68
N LYS A 33 3.79 16.28 -0.30
CA LYS A 33 4.97 16.16 -1.16
C LYS A 33 4.89 14.92 -2.04
N GLN A 34 4.86 15.13 -3.35
CA GLN A 34 4.82 14.06 -4.36
C GLN A 34 5.88 12.98 -4.15
N ALA A 35 7.14 13.35 -3.90
CA ALA A 35 8.24 12.40 -3.70
C ALA A 35 8.03 11.48 -2.48
N ILE A 36 7.34 11.97 -1.44
CA ILE A 36 7.01 11.15 -0.26
C ILE A 36 5.91 10.15 -0.62
N ARG A 37 4.87 10.59 -1.36
CA ARG A 37 3.79 9.70 -1.82
C ARG A 37 4.32 8.56 -2.69
N GLU A 38 5.14 8.89 -3.70
CA GLU A 38 5.77 7.90 -4.59
C GLU A 38 6.64 6.92 -3.82
N GLY A 39 7.43 7.43 -2.88
CA GLY A 39 8.23 6.58 -2.00
C GLY A 39 7.37 5.64 -1.16
N ALA A 40 6.36 6.18 -0.46
CA ALA A 40 5.48 5.40 0.40
C ALA A 40 4.81 4.26 -0.38
N VAL A 41 4.31 4.54 -1.59
CA VAL A 41 3.69 3.52 -2.45
C VAL A 41 4.71 2.50 -2.95
N SER A 42 5.96 2.91 -3.23
CA SER A 42 7.03 1.96 -3.55
C SER A 42 7.32 0.97 -2.41
N ALA A 43 7.30 1.44 -1.16
CA ALA A 43 7.42 0.57 0.01
C ALA A 43 6.19 -0.33 0.19
N LEU A 44 4.98 0.21 -0.02
CA LEU A 44 3.72 -0.53 0.03
C LEU A 44 3.73 -1.69 -0.98
N ARG A 45 4.17 -1.43 -2.22
CA ARG A 45 4.35 -2.45 -3.26
C ARG A 45 5.25 -3.58 -2.79
N ALA A 46 6.43 -3.26 -2.26
CA ALA A 46 7.38 -4.26 -1.79
C ALA A 46 6.76 -5.12 -0.67
N CYS A 47 6.03 -4.50 0.26
CA CYS A 47 5.32 -5.21 1.31
C CYS A 47 4.23 -6.14 0.77
N LEU A 48 3.38 -5.66 -0.14
CA LEU A 48 2.31 -6.48 -0.70
C LEU A 48 2.85 -7.68 -1.51
N ILE A 49 3.96 -7.54 -2.23
CA ILE A 49 4.62 -8.67 -2.91
C ILE A 49 5.05 -9.74 -1.89
N LEU A 50 5.61 -9.33 -0.74
CA LEU A 50 5.97 -10.26 0.33
C LEU A 50 4.74 -10.96 0.91
N THR A 51 3.64 -10.22 1.08
CA THR A 51 2.36 -10.77 1.49
C THR A 51 1.88 -11.84 0.52
N THR A 52 1.90 -11.58 -0.79
CA THR A 52 1.53 -12.57 -1.82
C THR A 52 2.38 -13.83 -1.75
N GLN A 53 3.67 -13.71 -1.44
CA GLN A 53 4.57 -14.86 -1.34
C GLN A 53 4.38 -15.69 -0.07
N ARG A 54 3.85 -15.07 1.00
CA ARG A 54 3.67 -15.71 2.32
C ARG A 54 2.25 -16.17 2.59
N GLU A 55 1.26 -15.76 1.79
CA GLU A 55 -0.08 -16.33 1.83
C GLU A 55 -0.01 -17.84 1.55
N SER A 56 0.02 -18.62 2.63
CA SER A 56 -0.24 -20.04 2.60
C SER A 56 -1.75 -20.24 2.55
N LYS A 57 -2.23 -21.32 1.91
CA LYS A 57 -3.68 -21.63 1.76
C LYS A 57 -4.48 -21.66 3.07
N GLU A 58 -3.80 -21.70 4.23
CA GLU A 58 -4.38 -21.75 5.58
C GLU A 58 -4.34 -20.42 6.35
N MET A 59 -3.61 -19.40 5.88
CA MET A 59 -3.68 -18.07 6.49
C MET A 59 -4.98 -17.40 6.04
N GLN A 60 -5.78 -16.98 7.02
CA GLN A 60 -7.02 -16.26 6.82
C GLN A 60 -6.81 -15.11 5.81
N LYS A 61 -7.59 -15.18 4.73
CA LYS A 61 -7.95 -14.19 3.68
C LYS A 61 -7.54 -12.69 3.87
N PRO A 62 -7.55 -11.91 2.77
CA PRO A 62 -6.61 -10.83 2.45
C PRO A 62 -6.90 -9.51 3.20
N GLN A 63 -6.75 -9.48 4.53
CA GLN A 63 -7.03 -8.29 5.34
C GLN A 63 -6.27 -7.07 4.85
N TRP A 64 -4.98 -7.22 4.52
CA TRP A 64 -4.15 -6.09 4.10
C TRP A 64 -4.51 -5.56 2.72
N TYR A 65 -4.90 -6.41 1.76
CA TYR A 65 -5.37 -5.92 0.45
C TYR A 65 -6.70 -5.18 0.59
N ARG A 66 -7.62 -5.70 1.42
CA ARG A 66 -8.88 -5.03 1.72
C ARG A 66 -8.64 -3.68 2.39
N GLN A 67 -7.81 -3.63 3.43
CA GLN A 67 -7.42 -2.39 4.12
C GLN A 67 -6.81 -1.38 3.14
N THR A 68 -5.93 -1.85 2.25
CA THR A 68 -5.28 -1.00 1.25
C THR A 68 -6.29 -0.42 0.26
N TYR A 69 -7.29 -1.20 -0.15
CA TYR A 69 -8.37 -0.75 -1.01
C TYR A 69 -9.29 0.27 -0.31
N GLU A 70 -9.71 -0.02 0.93
CA GLU A 70 -10.54 0.89 1.74
C GLU A 70 -9.82 2.22 1.99
N GLU A 71 -8.49 2.21 2.18
CA GLU A 71 -7.70 3.45 2.27
C GLU A 71 -7.68 4.22 0.95
N ALA A 72 -7.52 3.54 -0.19
CA ALA A 72 -7.57 4.20 -1.50
C ALA A 72 -8.93 4.87 -1.74
N GLU A 73 -10.04 4.23 -1.38
CA GLU A 73 -11.39 4.80 -1.53
C GLU A 73 -11.56 6.13 -0.77
N LYS A 74 -10.99 6.25 0.44
CA LYS A 74 -11.02 7.51 1.22
C LYS A 74 -10.40 8.68 0.48
N GLY A 75 -9.41 8.42 -0.38
CA GLY A 75 -8.78 9.45 -1.21
C GLY A 75 -9.71 10.09 -2.24
N PHE A 76 -10.82 9.42 -2.58
CA PHE A 76 -11.86 9.92 -3.48
C PHE A 76 -13.05 10.54 -2.76
N ASP A 77 -13.17 10.38 -1.43
CA ASP A 77 -14.26 10.95 -0.64
C ASP A 77 -14.05 12.45 -0.40
N GLU A 78 -14.87 13.28 -1.05
CA GLU A 78 -14.79 14.74 -0.97
C GLU A 78 -15.07 15.30 0.44
N SER A 79 -15.77 14.55 1.30
CA SER A 79 -16.03 14.98 2.69
C SER A 79 -14.74 15.08 3.50
N VAL A 80 -13.80 14.16 3.27
CA VAL A 80 -12.50 14.08 3.95
C VAL A 80 -11.55 15.22 3.51
N ALA A 81 -11.83 15.88 2.38
CA ALA A 81 -10.93 16.90 1.82
C ALA A 81 -10.96 18.20 2.64
N LYS A 82 -12.09 18.47 3.32
CA LYS A 82 -12.28 19.65 4.15
C LYS A 82 -11.59 19.57 5.51
N GLU A 83 -11.39 18.37 6.05
CA GLU A 83 -10.93 18.19 7.44
C GLU A 83 -9.41 18.24 7.62
N LYS A 84 -8.63 17.92 6.57
CA LYS A 84 -7.16 17.75 6.70
C LYS A 84 -6.32 18.81 5.99
N GLY A 85 -6.93 19.77 5.29
CA GLY A 85 -6.21 20.81 4.54
C GLY A 85 -5.31 20.27 3.42
N VAL A 86 -5.52 19.02 3.00
CA VAL A 86 -4.77 18.38 1.92
C VAL A 86 -5.41 18.73 0.59
N ASN A 87 -4.62 19.15 -0.39
CA ASN A 87 -5.11 19.45 -1.73
C ASN A 87 -5.81 18.21 -2.33
N ARG A 88 -6.96 18.44 -2.98
CA ARG A 88 -7.72 17.41 -3.69
C ARG A 88 -6.85 16.64 -4.67
N ASP A 89 -5.99 17.32 -5.42
CA ASP A 89 -5.15 16.69 -6.44
C ASP A 89 -4.09 15.78 -5.81
N ASP A 90 -3.52 16.18 -4.66
CA ASP A 90 -2.53 15.37 -3.92
C ASP A 90 -3.15 14.08 -3.40
N ARG A 91 -4.39 14.16 -2.89
CA ARG A 91 -5.14 12.98 -2.44
C ARG A 91 -5.49 12.05 -3.60
N ILE A 92 -6.04 12.59 -4.68
CA ILE A 92 -6.39 11.78 -5.86
C ILE A 92 -5.14 11.09 -6.39
N HIS A 93 -4.00 11.80 -6.44
CA HIS A 93 -2.72 11.20 -6.83
C HIS A 93 -2.33 10.02 -5.93
N GLY A 94 -2.34 10.19 -4.61
CA GLY A 94 -2.02 9.11 -3.66
C GLY A 94 -2.94 7.89 -3.82
N ALA A 95 -4.24 8.11 -3.97
CA ALA A 95 -5.23 7.06 -4.13
C ALA A 95 -5.03 6.26 -5.43
N LEU A 96 -4.78 6.96 -6.54
CA LEU A 96 -4.53 6.33 -7.84
C LEU A 96 -3.23 5.51 -7.83
N LEU A 97 -2.20 5.98 -7.12
CA LEU A 97 -0.97 5.21 -6.93
C LEU A 97 -1.21 3.90 -6.16
N ILE A 98 -2.01 3.94 -5.07
CA ILE A 98 -2.39 2.72 -4.34
C ILE A 98 -3.14 1.74 -5.26
N LEU A 99 -4.15 2.23 -5.99
CA LEU A 99 -4.93 1.41 -6.92
C LEU A 99 -4.05 0.79 -8.01
N ASN A 100 -3.07 1.54 -8.54
CA ASN A 100 -2.13 1.01 -9.52
C ASN A 100 -1.39 -0.22 -9.00
N GLU A 101 -0.95 -0.19 -7.75
CA GLU A 101 -0.22 -1.32 -7.16
C GLU A 101 -1.14 -2.50 -6.88
N LEU A 102 -2.36 -2.27 -6.37
CA LEU A 102 -3.35 -3.35 -6.17
C LEU A 102 -3.71 -4.08 -7.49
N VAL A 103 -3.90 -3.32 -8.58
CA VAL A 103 -4.17 -3.89 -9.91
C VAL A 103 -2.95 -4.65 -10.43
N ARG A 104 -1.74 -4.12 -10.23
CA ARG A 104 -0.51 -4.77 -10.66
C ARG A 104 -0.32 -6.11 -9.97
N ILE A 105 -0.54 -6.18 -8.65
CA ILE A 105 -0.32 -7.41 -7.87
C ILE A 105 -1.36 -8.47 -8.19
N SER A 106 -2.64 -8.10 -8.30
CA SER A 106 -3.71 -9.04 -8.68
C SER A 106 -3.51 -9.63 -10.09
N SER A 107 -2.95 -8.85 -11.02
CA SER A 107 -2.63 -9.33 -12.37
C SER A 107 -1.43 -10.28 -12.39
N MET A 108 -0.40 -10.01 -11.58
CA MET A 108 0.76 -10.91 -11.43
C MET A 108 0.36 -12.27 -10.85
N GLU A 109 -0.62 -12.31 -9.94
CA GLU A 109 -1.18 -13.55 -9.43
C GLU A 109 -1.93 -14.32 -10.52
N GLY A 110 -2.73 -13.62 -11.33
CA GLY A 110 -3.44 -14.21 -12.47
C GLY A 110 -2.52 -14.80 -13.55
N GLU A 111 -1.35 -14.22 -13.77
CA GLU A 111 -0.33 -14.75 -14.70
C GLU A 111 0.42 -15.97 -14.13
N ARG A 112 0.67 -16.04 -12.82
CA ARG A 112 1.33 -17.20 -12.18
C ARG A 112 0.47 -18.47 -12.16
N LEU A 113 -0.84 -18.33 -12.33
CA LEU A 113 -1.82 -19.43 -12.33
C LEU A 113 -2.10 -19.98 -13.74
N ARG A 114 -1.53 -19.40 -14.79
CA ARG A 114 -1.62 -19.87 -16.18
C ARG A 114 -0.38 -20.68 -16.56
#